data_AF-A0A935GJ24-F1
#
_entry.id   AF-A0A935GJ24-F1
#
_cell.length_a   1.000
_cell.length_b   1.000
_cell.length_c   1.000
_cell.angle_alpha   90.00
_cell.angle_beta   90.00
_cell.angle_gamma   90.00
#
_symmetry.space_group_name_H-M   'P 1'
#
loop_
_entity.id
_entity.type
_entity.pdbx_description
1 polymer ?
#
loop_
_entity_poly.entity_id
_entity_poly.type
_entity_poly.pdbx_seq_one_letter_code
_entity_poly.pdbx_strand_id
1 'polypeptide(L)' 'MVTIAENAEEIKRRIGELNLEHRDLDRAIEALELNPLHDELQLKRLKKRKLMLKDQIFMLQRQLVPDIPA' A
#
# COMPACT_ATOMS: atom_id res chain seq x y z
N MET A 1 22.72 1.37 -20.32
CA MET A 1 22.83 0.39 -19.23
C MET A 1 22.09 0.99 -18.05
N VAL A 2 20.92 0.46 -17.69
CA VAL A 2 20.19 0.94 -16.50
C VAL A 2 20.85 0.32 -15.28
N THR A 3 21.27 1.17 -14.35
CA THR A 3 22.04 0.75 -13.18
C THR A 3 21.10 0.12 -12.17
N ILE A 4 21.52 -0.95 -11.47
CA ILE A 4 20.71 -1.59 -10.41
C ILE A 4 20.26 -0.57 -9.34
N ALA A 5 21.05 0.48 -9.11
CA ALA A 5 20.73 1.59 -8.22
C ALA A 5 19.57 2.48 -8.71
N GLU A 6 19.40 2.70 -10.02
CA GLU A 6 18.26 3.46 -10.57
C GLU A 6 16.94 2.73 -10.32
N ASN A 7 16.94 1.41 -10.50
CA ASN A 7 15.77 0.57 -10.21
C ASN A 7 15.41 0.60 -8.72
N ALA A 8 16.38 0.65 -7.81
CA ALA A 8 16.12 0.72 -6.38
C ALA A 8 15.48 2.06 -5.96
N GLU A 9 15.97 3.18 -6.47
CA GLU A 9 15.36 4.49 -6.19
C GLU A 9 13.94 4.60 -6.78
N GLU A 10 13.70 4.02 -7.96
CA GLU A 10 12.36 3.95 -8.56
C GLU A 10 11.39 3.10 -7.71
N ILE A 11 11.85 1.94 -7.21
CA ILE A 11 11.08 1.09 -6.29
C ILE A 11 10.79 1.82 -4.97
N LYS A 12 11.76 2.53 -4.38
CA LYS A 12 11.55 3.35 -3.18
C LYS A 12 10.53 4.45 -3.42
N ARG A 13 10.61 5.14 -4.56
CA ARG A 13 9.63 6.16 -4.95
C ARG A 13 8.24 5.56 -5.05
N ARG A 14 8.12 4.38 -5.68
CA ARG A 14 6.86 3.66 -5.81
C ARG A 14 6.29 3.22 -4.45
N ILE A 15 7.14 2.74 -3.54
CA ILE A 15 6.76 2.44 -2.15
C ILE A 15 6.22 3.70 -1.46
N GLY A 16 6.86 4.86 -1.66
CA GLY A 16 6.39 6.15 -1.12
C GLY A 16 4.99 6.52 -1.63
N GLU A 17 4.75 6.40 -2.94
CA GLU A 17 3.44 6.64 -3.57
C GLU A 17 2.36 5.71 -3.00
N LEU A 18 2.66 4.41 -2.91
CA LEU A 18 1.72 3.41 -2.37
C LEU A 18 1.43 3.63 -0.88
N ASN A 19 2.41 4.08 -0.10
CA ASN A 19 2.20 4.44 1.31
C ASN A 19 1.27 5.65 1.47
N LEU A 20 1.39 6.63 0.57
CA LEU A 20 0.50 7.78 0.54
C LEU A 20 -0.93 7.33 0.22
N GLU A 21 -1.12 6.54 -0.85
CA GLU A 21 -2.44 6.00 -1.22
C GLU A 21 -3.04 5.12 -0.10
N HIS A 22 -2.21 4.31 0.56
CA HIS A 22 -2.63 3.51 1.71
C HIS A 22 -3.13 4.38 2.87
N ARG A 23 -2.44 5.48 3.18
CA ARG A 23 -2.86 6.42 4.23
C ARG A 23 -4.16 7.13 3.90
N ASP A 24 -4.37 7.48 2.64
CA ASP A 24 -5.62 8.10 2.19
C ASP A 24 -6.80 7.11 2.21
N LEU A 25 -6.55 5.85 1.85
CA LEU A 25 -7.53 4.78 2.04
C LEU A 25 -7.85 4.54 3.50
N ASP A 26 -6.88 4.65 4.40
CA ASP A 26 -7.12 4.54 5.84
C ASP A 26 -8.06 5.62 6.34
N ARG A 27 -7.81 6.88 5.96
CA ARG A 27 -8.71 8.00 6.29
C ARG A 27 -10.11 7.81 5.71
N ALA A 28 -10.21 7.29 4.49
CA ALA A 28 -11.50 7.01 3.86
C ALA A 28 -12.26 5.89 4.59
N ILE A 29 -11.55 4.88 5.09
CA ILE A 29 -12.12 3.80 5.92
C ILE A 29 -12.60 4.37 7.25
N GLU A 30 -11.77 5.15 7.96
CA GLU A 30 -12.14 5.77 9.23
C GLU A 30 -13.38 6.67 9.08
N ALA A 31 -13.41 7.52 8.05
CA ALA A 31 -14.55 8.37 7.76
C ALA A 31 -15.83 7.57 7.45
N LEU A 32 -15.69 6.42 6.78
CA LEU A 32 -16.81 5.54 6.47
C LEU A 32 -17.29 4.79 7.72
N GLU A 33 -16.39 4.33 8.59
CA GLU A 33 -16.73 3.66 9.86
C GLU A 33 -17.42 4.60 10.85
N LEU A 34 -17.11 5.90 10.81
CA LEU A 34 -17.81 6.92 11.60
C LEU A 34 -19.26 7.14 11.17
N ASN A 35 -19.64 6.70 9.96
CA ASN A 35 -21.02 6.79 9.49
C ASN A 35 -21.81 5.54 9.89
N PRO A 36 -22.82 5.61 10.77
CA PRO A 36 -23.58 4.45 11.22
C PRO A 36 -24.45 3.80 10.13
N LEU A 37 -24.67 4.47 8.98
CA LEU A 37 -25.40 3.95 7.83
C LEU A 37 -24.47 3.57 6.67
N HIS A 38 -23.18 3.37 6.92
CA HIS A 38 -22.26 3.02 5.87
C HIS A 38 -22.58 1.67 5.22
N ASP A 39 -22.27 1.56 3.94
CA ASP A 39 -22.38 0.29 3.23
C ASP A 39 -21.23 -0.64 3.65
N GLU A 40 -21.56 -1.74 4.34
CA GLU A 40 -20.59 -2.77 4.74
C GLU A 40 -19.82 -3.36 3.54
N LEU A 41 -20.45 -3.47 2.37
CA LEU A 41 -19.80 -3.96 1.15
C LEU A 41 -18.74 -2.97 0.69
N GLN A 42 -19.03 -1.67 0.74
CA GLN A 42 -18.08 -0.62 0.44
C GLN A 42 -16.91 -0.64 1.42
N LEU A 43 -17.17 -0.79 2.72
CA LEU A 43 -16.14 -0.91 3.74
C LEU A 43 -15.23 -2.14 3.49
N LYS A 44 -15.82 -3.31 3.20
CA LYS A 44 -15.08 -4.52 2.86
C LYS A 44 -14.21 -4.35 1.60
N ARG A 45 -14.71 -3.65 0.58
CA ARG A 45 -13.94 -3.33 -0.64
C ARG A 45 -12.74 -2.43 -0.34
N LEU A 46 -12.92 -1.39 0.47
CA LEU A 46 -11.83 -0.49 0.86
C LEU A 46 -10.77 -1.22 1.68
N LYS A 47 -11.19 -2.02 2.68
CA LYS A 47 -10.27 -2.85 3.48
C LYS A 47 -9.50 -3.85 2.62
N LYS A 48 -10.16 -4.49 1.65
CA LYS A 48 -9.48 -5.37 0.68
C LYS A 48 -8.45 -4.61 -0.16
N ARG A 49 -8.80 -3.42 -0.66
CA ARG A 49 -7.87 -2.58 -1.44
C ARG A 49 -6.67 -2.13 -0.61
N LYS A 50 -6.90 -1.76 0.66
CA LYS A 50 -5.85 -1.44 1.63
C LYS A 50 -4.89 -2.62 1.83
N LEU A 51 -5.41 -3.85 1.97
CA LEU A 51 -4.60 -5.06 2.09
C LEU A 51 -3.74 -5.29 0.83
N MET A 52 -4.33 -5.13 -0.37
CA MET A 52 -3.59 -5.29 -1.62
C MET A 52 -2.45 -4.27 -1.77
N LEU A 53 -2.64 -3.02 -1.34
CA LEU A 53 -1.55 -2.03 -1.33
C LEU A 53 -0.44 -2.41 -0.35
N LYS A 54 -0.79 -2.92 0.83
CA LYS A 54 0.19 -3.41 1.80
C LYS A 54 1.00 -4.58 1.23
N ASP A 55 0.35 -5.51 0.55
CA ASP A 55 1.03 -6.64 -0.11
C ASP A 55 1.94 -6.16 -1.25
N GLN A 56 1.51 -5.18 -2.04
CA GLN A 56 2.35 -4.56 -3.08
C GLN A 56 3.57 -3.85 -2.50
N ILE A 57 3.40 -3.08 -1.42
CA ILE A 57 4.51 -2.44 -0.70
C ILE A 57 5.48 -3.51 -0.20
N PHE A 58 4.99 -4.60 0.39
CA PHE A 58 5.82 -5.68 0.88
C PHE A 58 6.62 -6.36 -0.25
N MET A 59 5.98 -6.62 -1.39
CA MET A 59 6.66 -7.19 -2.57
C MET A 59 7.76 -6.26 -3.10
N LEU A 60 7.51 -4.95 -3.16
CA LEU A 60 8.50 -3.95 -3.58
C LEU A 60 9.63 -3.81 -2.56
N GLN A 61 9.33 -3.83 -1.26
CA GLN A 61 10.34 -3.82 -0.20
C GLN A 61 11.24 -5.05 -0.27
N ARG A 62 10.67 -6.22 -0.56
CA ARG A 62 11.40 -7.48 -0.72
C ARG A 62 12.25 -7.52 -1.99
N GLN A 63 11.88 -6.77 -3.04
CA GLN A 63 12.77 -6.55 -4.20
C GLN A 63 13.94 -5.63 -3.85
N LEU A 64 13.74 -4.72 -2.90
CA LEU A 64 14.75 -3.76 -2.46
C LEU A 64 15.75 -4.34 -1.44
N VAL A 65 15.27 -5.23 -0.58
CA VAL A 65 16.06 -5.92 0.44
C VAL A 65 16.11 -7.40 0.07
N PRO A 66 17.23 -7.91 -0.48
CA PRO A 66 17.31 -9.30 -0.91
C PRO A 66 17.24 -10.32 0.26
N ASP A 67 17.14 -9.86 1.51
CA ASP A 67 17.29 -10.74 2.68
C ASP A 67 16.52 -10.23 3.91
N ILE A 68 15.21 -10.49 3.96
CA ILE A 68 14.47 -10.47 5.22
C ILE A 68 13.81 -11.84 5.36
N PRO A 69 14.42 -12.79 6.11
CA PRO A 69 13.73 -14.02 6.48
C PRO A 69 12.58 -13.64 7.42
N ALA A 70 11.40 -14.17 7.11
CA ALA A 70 10.23 -14.14 7.98
C ALA A 70 10.48 -14.94 9.27
#